data_AF-A0A8D8PDW3-F1
#
_entry.id   AF-A0A8D8PDW3-F1
#
_cell.length_a   1.000
_cell.length_b   1.000
_cell.length_c   1.000
_cell.angle_alpha   90.00
_cell.angle_beta   90.00
_cell.angle_gamma   90.00
#
_symmetry.space_group_name_H-M   'P 1'
#
loop_
_entity.id
_entity.type
_entity.pdbx_description
1 polymer ?
#
loop_
_entity_poly.entity_id
_entity_poly.type
_entity_poly.pdbx_seq_one_letter_code
_entity_poly.pdbx_strand_id
1 'polypeptide(L)'
;LHSQDSRRITENSYFTHVCLRRQTMQSNAVLVAALQHKIQQSIQLAKQYDWLSDSYVLDFYVDNHWDRLPASWNSCFEQLEISQLQSLLTVELKSTECHVWPLSILASRVLLGNLCLSRKLPPDEEPEREPKEQSRFRERQKLFNKSVKLKKRHEIEQFSRQCWESIRKTGVEHLVDIGSGQGNLARTLAYGFDFNVCCIEQNEGLVVTARQKDEELSSRLKRQFKVADLKHPVHLSKKVNLEDVDPGQFAQMIRDTFNVEKNSPFQYGLVGLHPCGDLATSLIKLFLACPEAKFIKLVCCCYMKLSTERDRCQDYGFPLSS
;
A
#
# COMPACT_ATOMS: atom_id res chain seq x y z
N LEU A 1 -12.04 -2.71 43.79
CA LEU A 1 -13.20 -3.45 43.23
C LEU A 1 -13.76 -2.60 42.09
N HIS A 2 -13.00 -2.47 41.00
CA HIS A 2 -13.16 -3.23 39.75
C HIS A 2 -14.46 -2.90 38.99
N SER A 3 -14.37 -2.01 38.01
CA SER A 3 -14.38 -2.43 36.60
C SER A 3 -13.90 -1.28 35.70
N GLN A 4 -12.70 -1.44 35.15
CA GLN A 4 -12.30 -0.74 33.94
C GLN A 4 -13.04 -1.39 32.78
N ASP A 5 -13.92 -0.64 32.12
CA ASP A 5 -14.54 -1.09 30.88
C ASP A 5 -13.74 -0.49 29.71
N SER A 6 -12.58 -1.09 29.45
CA SER A 6 -11.77 -0.81 28.28
C SER A 6 -12.49 -1.39 27.07
N ARG A 7 -13.36 -0.60 26.43
CA ARG A 7 -13.86 -0.91 25.09
C ARG A 7 -12.66 -0.94 24.13
N ARG A 8 -12.18 -2.15 23.83
CA ARG A 8 -11.31 -2.42 22.69
C ARG A 8 -12.06 -1.94 21.45
N ILE A 9 -11.64 -0.81 20.92
CA ILE A 9 -11.95 -0.43 19.55
C ILE A 9 -11.18 -1.45 18.69
N THR A 10 -11.88 -2.47 18.19
CA THR A 10 -11.40 -3.30 17.09
C THR A 10 -11.47 -2.45 15.82
N GLU A 11 -10.45 -1.62 15.61
CA GLU A 11 -10.23 -0.92 14.34
C GLU A 11 -9.84 -1.98 13.29
N ASN A 12 -10.83 -2.42 12.51
CA ASN A 12 -10.59 -3.07 11.22
C ASN A 12 -9.90 -2.02 10.33
N SER A 13 -8.57 -2.08 10.22
CA SER A 13 -7.82 -1.17 9.39
C SER A 13 -8.02 -1.53 7.91
N TYR A 14 -8.64 -0.63 7.17
CA TYR A 14 -8.86 -0.70 5.72
C TYR A 14 -7.55 -0.43 4.94
N PHE A 15 -6.46 -1.12 5.27
CA PHE A 15 -5.19 -1.00 4.55
C PHE A 15 -5.07 -2.06 3.45
N THR A 16 -5.44 -1.68 2.24
CA THR A 16 -5.10 -2.45 1.04
C THR A 16 -3.59 -2.27 0.80
N HIS A 17 -2.79 -3.22 1.27
CA HIS A 17 -1.36 -3.27 1.00
C HIS A 17 -1.11 -4.32 -0.09
N VAL A 18 -0.30 -3.97 -1.08
CA VAL A 18 0.13 -4.95 -2.09
C VAL A 18 1.50 -5.47 -1.67
N CYS A 19 1.57 -6.75 -1.32
CA CYS A 19 2.81 -7.46 -1.07
C CYS A 19 2.99 -8.53 -2.14
N LEU A 20 3.85 -8.28 -3.14
CA LEU A 20 4.19 -9.28 -4.14
C LEU A 20 5.52 -9.93 -3.78
N ARG A 21 5.57 -11.25 -3.88
CA ARG A 21 6.79 -12.05 -3.70
C ARG A 21 7.14 -12.70 -5.03
N ARG A 22 8.42 -12.69 -5.38
CA ARG A 22 8.92 -13.50 -6.51
C ARG A 22 8.91 -14.97 -6.10
N GLN A 23 7.98 -15.74 -6.66
CA GLN A 23 8.09 -17.20 -6.70
C GLN A 23 8.95 -17.59 -7.90
N THR A 24 9.61 -18.75 -7.85
CA THR A 24 10.27 -19.34 -9.02
C THR A 24 9.25 -19.41 -10.16
N MET A 25 9.46 -18.62 -11.21
CA MET A 25 8.56 -18.56 -12.37
C MET A 25 8.62 -19.90 -13.12
N GLN A 26 7.80 -20.86 -12.71
CA GLN A 26 7.17 -21.73 -13.68
C GLN A 26 6.01 -20.93 -14.24
N SER A 27 6.12 -20.55 -15.52
CA SER A 27 5.04 -19.89 -16.25
C SER A 27 3.81 -20.80 -16.24
N ASN A 28 2.89 -20.53 -15.32
CA ASN A 28 1.59 -21.18 -15.35
C ASN A 28 0.73 -20.38 -16.32
N ALA A 29 0.91 -20.62 -17.62
CA ALA A 29 0.19 -19.94 -18.69
C ALA A 29 -1.35 -19.98 -18.46
N VAL A 30 -1.84 -21.03 -17.81
CA VAL A 30 -3.25 -21.17 -17.41
C VAL A 30 -3.64 -20.12 -16.36
N LEU A 31 -2.80 -19.90 -15.33
CA LEU A 31 -3.05 -18.86 -14.32
C LEU A 31 -3.02 -17.46 -14.94
N VAL A 32 -2.06 -17.19 -15.83
CA VAL A 32 -1.96 -15.90 -16.53
C VAL A 32 -3.20 -15.64 -17.37
N ALA A 33 -3.63 -16.62 -18.17
CA ALA A 33 -4.85 -16.52 -18.97
C ALA A 33 -6.10 -16.31 -18.09
N ALA A 34 -6.20 -17.03 -16.97
CA ALA A 34 -7.30 -16.87 -16.01
C ALA A 34 -7.32 -15.46 -15.39
N LEU A 35 -6.16 -14.91 -15.02
CA LEU A 35 -6.06 -13.54 -14.49
C LEU A 35 -6.39 -12.49 -15.55
N GLN A 36 -5.91 -12.66 -16.78
CA GLN A 36 -6.25 -11.76 -17.90
C GLN A 36 -7.76 -11.76 -18.15
N HIS A 37 -8.39 -12.93 -18.17
CA HIS A 37 -9.84 -13.05 -18.32
C HIS A 37 -10.59 -12.36 -17.16
N LYS A 38 -10.15 -12.60 -15.91
CA LYS A 38 -10.72 -11.94 -14.72
C LYS A 38 -10.58 -10.42 -14.75
N ILE A 39 -9.46 -9.89 -15.26
CA ILE A 39 -9.26 -8.44 -15.46
C ILE A 39 -10.20 -7.91 -16.53
N GLN A 40 -10.33 -8.59 -17.66
CA GLN A 40 -11.24 -8.18 -18.74
C GLN A 40 -12.70 -8.13 -18.25
N GLN A 41 -13.15 -9.15 -17.52
CA GLN A 41 -14.48 -9.18 -16.90
C GLN A 41 -14.67 -8.04 -15.88
N SER A 42 -13.66 -7.77 -15.04
CA SER A 42 -13.68 -6.63 -14.11
C SER A 42 -13.83 -5.30 -14.83
N ILE A 43 -13.08 -5.09 -15.93
CA ILE A 43 -13.15 -3.87 -16.73
C ILE A 43 -14.53 -3.73 -17.40
N GLN A 44 -15.08 -4.83 -17.94
CA GLN A 44 -16.41 -4.81 -18.55
C GLN A 44 -17.50 -4.44 -17.54
N LEU A 45 -17.43 -5.00 -16.33
CA LEU A 45 -18.35 -4.66 -15.24
C LEU A 45 -18.19 -3.20 -14.82
N ALA A 46 -16.96 -2.72 -14.64
CA ALA A 46 -16.70 -1.34 -14.27
C ALA A 46 -17.24 -0.36 -15.33
N LYS A 47 -17.04 -0.65 -16.62
CA LYS A 47 -17.57 0.14 -17.74
C LYS A 47 -19.10 0.19 -17.78
N GLN A 48 -19.79 -0.85 -17.34
CA GLN A 48 -21.25 -0.85 -17.28
C GLN A 48 -21.79 0.19 -16.29
N TYR A 49 -20.99 0.55 -15.29
CA TYR A 49 -21.33 1.47 -14.21
C TYR A 49 -20.39 2.67 -14.14
N ASP A 50 -19.69 3.00 -15.25
CA ASP A 50 -18.77 4.14 -15.31
C ASP A 50 -19.48 5.45 -14.98
N TRP A 51 -20.68 5.61 -15.50
CA TRP A 51 -21.59 6.72 -15.27
C TRP A 51 -21.87 6.95 -13.78
N LEU A 52 -21.83 5.89 -12.95
CA LEU A 52 -22.05 5.94 -11.51
C LEU A 52 -20.75 6.21 -10.76
N SER A 53 -19.62 5.67 -11.22
CA SER A 53 -18.30 5.97 -10.62
C SER A 53 -17.83 7.39 -10.93
N ASP A 54 -18.22 7.93 -12.07
CA ASP A 54 -17.85 9.26 -12.54
C ASP A 54 -18.81 10.35 -12.03
N SER A 55 -19.92 9.94 -11.39
CA SER A 55 -20.87 10.85 -10.75
C SER A 55 -20.26 11.49 -9.51
N TYR A 56 -20.01 12.80 -9.57
CA TYR A 56 -19.49 13.55 -8.43
C TYR A 56 -20.58 13.80 -7.39
N VAL A 57 -20.36 13.40 -6.14
CA VAL A 57 -21.42 13.42 -5.11
C VAL A 57 -21.95 14.83 -4.82
N LEU A 58 -21.14 15.87 -5.04
CA LEU A 58 -21.56 17.27 -4.83
C LEU A 58 -22.56 17.73 -5.90
N ASP A 59 -22.56 17.10 -7.08
CA ASP A 59 -23.44 17.45 -8.20
C ASP A 59 -24.74 16.63 -8.19
N PHE A 60 -25.00 15.87 -7.12
CA PHE A 60 -26.15 14.96 -7.02
C PHE A 60 -27.49 15.59 -7.43
N TYR A 61 -27.77 16.80 -6.95
CA TYR A 61 -29.01 17.52 -7.24
C TYR A 61 -28.97 18.26 -8.58
N VAL A 62 -27.79 18.72 -9.01
CA VAL A 62 -27.63 19.48 -10.26
C VAL A 62 -27.77 18.56 -11.45
N ASP A 63 -27.14 17.39 -11.38
CA ASP A 63 -27.12 16.38 -12.45
C ASP A 63 -28.19 15.30 -12.28
N ASN A 64 -29.06 15.47 -11.28
CA ASN A 64 -30.17 14.57 -10.96
C ASN A 64 -29.76 13.09 -10.96
N HIS A 65 -28.72 12.77 -10.19
CA HIS A 65 -28.11 11.45 -10.15
C HIS A 65 -29.10 10.33 -9.78
N TRP A 66 -30.14 10.66 -9.01
CA TRP A 66 -31.17 9.71 -8.62
C TRP A 66 -31.90 9.11 -9.83
N ASP A 67 -32.31 9.94 -10.79
CA ASP A 67 -33.10 9.49 -11.94
C ASP A 67 -32.26 8.76 -12.99
N ARG A 68 -30.92 8.78 -12.86
CA ARG A 68 -30.00 8.01 -13.70
C ARG A 68 -29.91 6.55 -13.28
N LEU A 69 -30.30 6.21 -12.05
CA LEU A 69 -30.36 4.83 -11.59
C LEU A 69 -31.48 4.07 -12.33
N PRO A 70 -31.32 2.75 -12.56
CA PRO A 70 -32.42 1.93 -13.06
C PRO A 70 -33.64 2.06 -12.15
N ALA A 71 -34.85 2.18 -12.73
CA ALA A 71 -36.08 2.39 -11.96
C ALA A 71 -36.29 1.36 -10.82
N SER A 72 -35.89 0.11 -11.06
CA SER A 72 -35.93 -0.95 -10.03
C SER A 72 -35.02 -0.67 -8.83
N TRP A 73 -33.91 0.04 -9.01
CA TRP A 73 -32.99 0.44 -7.95
C TRP A 73 -33.59 1.59 -7.14
N ASN A 74 -34.18 2.59 -7.80
CA ASN A 74 -34.85 3.69 -7.12
C ASN A 74 -35.98 3.17 -6.23
N SER A 75 -36.91 2.39 -6.77
CA SER A 75 -38.00 1.83 -5.97
C SER A 75 -37.53 0.96 -4.80
N CYS A 76 -36.40 0.24 -4.98
CA CYS A 76 -35.77 -0.53 -3.90
C CYS A 76 -35.17 0.39 -2.83
N PHE A 77 -34.38 1.39 -3.23
CA PHE A 77 -33.65 2.27 -2.32
C PHE A 77 -34.53 3.31 -1.62
N GLU A 78 -35.64 3.75 -2.22
CA GLU A 78 -36.63 4.64 -1.56
C GLU A 78 -37.19 4.03 -0.28
N GLN A 79 -37.33 2.71 -0.23
CA GLN A 79 -37.94 1.97 0.87
C GLN A 79 -36.91 1.38 1.84
N LEU A 80 -35.62 1.60 1.57
CA LEU A 80 -34.53 0.93 2.26
C LEU A 80 -34.01 1.77 3.44
N GLU A 81 -33.86 1.16 4.60
CA GLU A 81 -33.15 1.80 5.71
C GLU A 81 -31.63 1.74 5.50
N ILE A 82 -30.93 2.80 5.91
CA ILE A 82 -29.45 2.88 5.81
C ILE A 82 -28.76 1.69 6.51
N SER A 83 -29.33 1.21 7.62
CA SER A 83 -28.84 0.04 8.37
C SER A 83 -28.77 -1.22 7.51
N GLN A 84 -29.67 -1.36 6.54
CA GLN A 84 -29.79 -2.52 5.66
C GLN A 84 -28.75 -2.50 4.53
N LEU A 85 -28.20 -1.32 4.17
CA LEU A 85 -27.14 -1.19 3.15
C LEU A 85 -25.88 -1.99 3.51
N GLN A 86 -25.60 -2.20 4.80
CA GLN A 86 -24.47 -3.03 5.21
C GLN A 86 -24.54 -4.44 4.63
N SER A 87 -25.75 -5.01 4.52
CA SER A 87 -25.94 -6.38 3.99
C SER A 87 -25.52 -6.49 2.53
N LEU A 88 -25.72 -5.41 1.75
CA LEU A 88 -25.33 -5.35 0.34
C LEU A 88 -23.80 -5.38 0.14
N LEU A 89 -23.04 -4.84 1.10
CA LEU A 89 -21.57 -4.81 1.04
C LEU A 89 -20.93 -6.17 1.37
N THR A 90 -21.70 -7.10 1.93
CA THR A 90 -21.27 -8.49 2.15
C THR A 90 -21.56 -9.34 0.93
N VAL A 91 -20.52 -9.95 0.37
CA VAL A 91 -20.62 -10.88 -0.77
C VAL A 91 -21.40 -12.15 -0.41
N GLU A 92 -21.30 -12.60 0.84
CA GLU A 92 -22.03 -13.77 1.32
C GLU A 92 -23.48 -13.42 1.62
N LEU A 93 -24.41 -14.04 0.88
CA LEU A 93 -25.84 -14.01 1.14
C LEU A 93 -26.11 -14.53 2.56
N LYS A 94 -26.61 -13.66 3.43
CA LYS A 94 -27.05 -14.08 4.76
C LYS A 94 -28.49 -14.58 4.66
N SER A 95 -28.78 -15.68 5.33
CA SER A 95 -30.16 -16.21 5.49
C SER A 95 -31.11 -15.26 6.23
N THR A 96 -30.60 -14.12 6.71
CA THR A 96 -31.33 -13.08 7.45
C THR A 96 -31.62 -11.83 6.62
N GLU A 97 -31.37 -11.84 5.30
CA GLU A 97 -31.79 -10.74 4.42
C GLU A 97 -33.32 -10.73 4.28
N CYS A 98 -33.97 -9.72 4.85
CA CYS A 98 -35.42 -9.55 4.79
C CYS A 98 -35.90 -8.76 3.56
N HIS A 99 -34.99 -8.28 2.72
CA HIS A 99 -35.27 -7.38 1.59
C HIS A 99 -34.95 -8.04 0.25
N VAL A 100 -35.81 -7.83 -0.75
CA VAL A 100 -35.63 -8.37 -2.10
C VAL A 100 -34.87 -7.35 -2.95
N TRP A 101 -33.59 -7.61 -3.17
CA TRP A 101 -32.75 -6.76 -4.01
C TRP A 101 -33.09 -6.90 -5.51
N PRO A 102 -32.99 -5.82 -6.30
CA PRO A 102 -33.04 -5.87 -7.75
C PRO A 102 -32.06 -6.90 -8.32
N LEU A 103 -32.49 -7.64 -9.36
CA LEU A 103 -31.71 -8.72 -9.94
C LEU A 103 -30.30 -8.27 -10.38
N SER A 104 -30.18 -7.08 -10.96
CA SER A 104 -28.88 -6.54 -11.39
C SER A 104 -27.96 -6.21 -10.21
N ILE A 105 -28.51 -5.82 -9.05
CA ILE A 105 -27.72 -5.61 -7.82
C ILE A 105 -27.19 -6.96 -7.31
N LEU A 106 -28.04 -7.99 -7.28
CA LEU A 106 -27.64 -9.34 -6.91
C LEU A 106 -26.58 -9.91 -7.86
N ALA A 107 -26.78 -9.75 -9.17
CA ALA A 107 -25.82 -10.16 -10.18
C ALA A 107 -24.46 -9.46 -9.98
N SER A 108 -24.47 -8.13 -9.81
CA SER A 108 -23.26 -7.35 -9.52
C SER A 108 -22.59 -7.80 -8.24
N ARG A 109 -23.33 -8.10 -7.17
CA ARG A 109 -22.78 -8.64 -5.92
C ARG A 109 -22.04 -9.96 -6.12
N VAL A 110 -22.63 -10.90 -6.86
CA VAL A 110 -21.99 -12.19 -7.18
C VAL A 110 -20.75 -11.99 -8.05
N LEU A 111 -20.86 -11.14 -9.08
CA LEU A 111 -19.74 -10.82 -9.96
C LEU A 111 -18.59 -10.18 -9.19
N LEU A 112 -18.86 -9.17 -8.35
CA LEU A 112 -17.85 -8.55 -7.49
C LEU A 112 -17.22 -9.56 -6.53
N GLY A 113 -17.99 -10.48 -5.97
CA GLY A 113 -17.48 -11.58 -5.16
C GLY A 113 -16.43 -12.44 -5.88
N ASN A 114 -16.65 -12.72 -7.16
CA ASN A 114 -15.76 -13.54 -7.98
C ASN A 114 -14.59 -12.74 -8.59
N LEU A 115 -14.84 -11.48 -8.94
CA LEU A 115 -13.91 -10.62 -9.69
C LEU A 115 -13.00 -9.79 -8.79
N CYS A 116 -13.45 -9.41 -7.60
CA CYS A 116 -12.58 -8.72 -6.65
C CYS A 116 -11.52 -9.68 -6.09
N LEU A 117 -10.43 -9.10 -5.60
CA LEU A 117 -9.48 -9.82 -4.77
C LEU A 117 -10.12 -10.07 -3.41
N SER A 118 -9.95 -11.28 -2.88
CA SER A 118 -10.40 -11.60 -1.52
C SER A 118 -9.76 -10.63 -0.54
N ARG A 119 -10.60 -9.94 0.23
CA ARG A 119 -10.16 -9.15 1.39
C ARG A 119 -10.01 -9.98 2.66
N LYS A 120 -10.37 -11.27 2.59
CA LYS A 120 -10.10 -12.20 3.69
C LYS A 120 -8.58 -12.36 3.77
N LEU A 121 -7.99 -11.77 4.80
CA LEU A 121 -6.64 -12.11 5.20
C LEU A 121 -6.63 -13.62 5.49
N PRO A 122 -5.53 -14.34 5.18
CA PRO A 122 -5.33 -15.67 5.75
C PRO A 122 -5.58 -15.56 7.26
N PRO A 123 -6.23 -16.55 7.90
CA PRO A 123 -6.26 -16.58 9.35
C PRO A 123 -4.82 -16.38 9.82
N ASP A 124 -4.60 -15.40 10.70
CA ASP A 124 -3.29 -15.19 11.29
C ASP A 124 -2.83 -16.58 11.77
N GLU A 125 -1.77 -17.13 11.16
CA GLU A 125 -1.02 -18.19 11.83
C GLU A 125 -0.77 -17.62 13.22
N GLU A 126 -1.21 -18.33 14.28
CA GLU A 126 -1.13 -17.82 15.65
C GLU A 126 0.19 -17.09 15.81
N PRO A 127 0.19 -15.81 16.24
CA PRO A 127 1.41 -15.03 16.23
C PRO A 127 2.46 -15.77 17.04
N GLU A 128 3.34 -16.51 16.35
CA GLU A 128 4.51 -17.11 16.94
C GLU A 128 5.20 -15.95 17.65
N ARG A 129 5.33 -16.08 18.98
CA ARG A 129 5.72 -15.03 19.93
C ARG A 129 6.51 -13.93 19.24
N GLU A 130 5.95 -12.71 19.25
CA GLU A 130 6.59 -11.49 18.73
C GLU A 130 8.10 -11.56 18.99
N PRO A 131 8.94 -11.74 17.96
CA PRO A 131 10.36 -11.83 18.20
C PRO A 131 10.87 -10.48 18.69
N LYS A 132 12.01 -10.53 19.38
CA LYS A 132 12.66 -9.40 20.05
C LYS A 132 12.82 -8.14 19.19
N GLU A 133 12.70 -8.24 17.87
CA GLU A 133 12.78 -7.12 16.92
C GLU A 133 11.59 -6.14 17.06
N GLN A 134 10.39 -6.59 17.44
CA GLN A 134 9.32 -5.66 17.87
C GLN A 134 9.61 -5.00 19.22
N SER A 135 10.51 -5.56 20.05
CA SER A 135 10.88 -4.97 21.34
C SER A 135 11.60 -3.64 21.16
N ARG A 136 12.55 -3.54 20.22
CA ARG A 136 13.34 -2.31 19.99
C ARG A 136 12.47 -1.12 19.59
N PHE A 137 11.60 -1.30 18.60
CA PHE A 137 10.72 -0.20 18.16
C PHE A 137 9.74 0.20 19.28
N ARG A 138 9.06 -0.76 19.94
CA ARG A 138 8.09 -0.45 21.00
C ARG A 138 8.72 0.25 22.19
N GLU A 139 9.89 -0.21 22.66
CA GLU A 139 10.66 0.42 23.73
C GLU A 139 11.01 1.88 23.42
N ARG A 140 11.18 2.19 22.13
CA ARG A 140 11.70 3.48 21.63
C ARG A 140 10.64 4.31 20.90
N GLN A 141 9.39 3.85 20.83
CA GLN A 141 8.34 4.38 19.94
C GLN A 141 8.13 5.89 20.12
N LYS A 142 8.22 6.38 21.37
CA LYS A 142 8.08 7.81 21.70
C LYS A 142 9.11 8.70 20.99
N LEU A 143 10.29 8.18 20.67
CA LEU A 143 11.33 8.91 19.94
C LEU A 143 10.98 9.11 18.46
N PHE A 144 10.31 8.14 17.85
CA PHE A 144 9.89 8.18 16.44
C PHE A 144 8.67 9.07 16.21
N ASN A 145 7.90 9.37 17.25
CA ASN A 145 6.63 10.10 17.15
C ASN A 145 6.79 11.62 16.93
N LYS A 146 7.99 12.18 17.17
CA LYS A 146 8.23 13.63 17.08
C LYS A 146 7.94 14.13 15.66
N SER A 147 7.11 15.17 15.54
CA SER A 147 6.78 15.84 14.28
C SER A 147 6.11 14.97 13.20
N VAL A 148 5.52 13.83 13.57
CA VAL A 148 4.69 12.99 12.70
C VAL A 148 3.25 13.00 13.22
N LYS A 149 2.24 13.15 12.36
CA LYS A 149 0.82 13.11 12.77
C LYS A 149 0.38 11.69 13.14
N LEU A 150 -0.63 11.55 13.99
CA LEU A 150 -1.10 10.26 14.52
C LEU A 150 -1.37 9.21 13.42
N LYS A 151 -2.14 9.57 12.38
CA LYS A 151 -2.41 8.69 11.23
C LYS A 151 -1.12 8.18 10.57
N LYS A 152 -0.19 9.10 10.27
CA LYS A 152 1.09 8.74 9.62
C LYS A 152 1.99 7.89 10.51
N ARG A 153 1.92 8.05 11.83
CA ARG A 153 2.66 7.18 12.78
C ARG A 153 2.15 5.74 12.69
N HIS A 154 0.83 5.56 12.77
CA HIS A 154 0.20 4.24 12.67
C HIS A 154 0.55 3.57 11.33
N GLU A 155 0.46 4.31 10.22
CA GLU A 155 0.83 3.83 8.89
C GLU A 155 2.28 3.35 8.83
N ILE A 156 3.23 4.16 9.31
CA ILE A 156 4.65 3.82 9.30
C ILE A 156 4.92 2.58 10.15
N GLU A 157 4.31 2.48 11.33
CA GLU A 157 4.48 1.35 12.23
C GLU A 157 3.95 0.05 11.59
N GLN A 158 2.73 0.07 11.06
CA GLN A 158 2.15 -1.10 10.40
C GLN A 158 2.95 -1.49 9.16
N PHE A 159 3.36 -0.51 8.34
CA PHE A 159 4.18 -0.77 7.15
C PHE A 159 5.52 -1.42 7.54
N SER A 160 6.17 -0.93 8.59
CA SER A 160 7.46 -1.44 9.04
C SER A 160 7.35 -2.87 9.60
N ARG A 161 6.30 -3.16 10.37
CA ARG A 161 5.97 -4.52 10.82
C ARG A 161 5.76 -5.46 9.63
N GLN A 162 5.03 -5.00 8.62
CA GLN A 162 4.77 -5.77 7.41
C GLN A 162 6.04 -6.07 6.61
N CYS A 163 6.98 -5.11 6.52
CA CYS A 163 8.30 -5.35 5.92
C CYS A 163 9.07 -6.41 6.68
N TRP A 164 9.05 -6.32 8.01
CA TRP A 164 9.72 -7.27 8.89
C TRP A 164 9.18 -8.70 8.73
N GLU A 165 7.86 -8.89 8.61
CA GLU A 165 7.27 -10.21 8.29
C GLU A 165 7.74 -10.76 6.93
N SER A 166 8.11 -9.88 6.00
CA SER A 166 8.65 -10.29 4.70
C SER A 166 10.09 -10.76 4.78
N ILE A 167 10.88 -10.26 5.73
CA ILE A 167 12.22 -10.81 6.02
C ILE A 167 12.09 -12.28 6.38
N ARG A 168 11.18 -12.64 7.31
CA ARG A 168 11.01 -14.05 7.74
C ARG A 168 10.76 -15.00 6.58
N LYS A 169 10.07 -14.51 5.54
CA LYS A 169 9.74 -15.30 4.35
C LYS A 169 10.83 -15.28 3.28
N THR A 170 11.65 -14.23 3.20
CA THR A 170 12.58 -13.99 2.07
C THR A 170 14.05 -13.92 2.43
N GLY A 171 14.41 -13.70 3.69
CA GLY A 171 15.77 -13.44 4.18
C GLY A 171 16.33 -12.06 3.79
N VAL A 172 15.53 -11.18 3.20
CA VAL A 172 16.02 -9.91 2.64
C VAL A 172 16.01 -8.79 3.68
N GLU A 173 17.20 -8.29 4.03
CA GLU A 173 17.40 -7.22 5.04
C GLU A 173 17.65 -5.82 4.42
N HIS A 174 17.74 -5.75 3.10
CA HIS A 174 18.00 -4.50 2.37
C HIS A 174 16.70 -3.97 1.78
N LEU A 175 16.38 -2.71 2.05
CA LEU A 175 15.17 -2.06 1.56
C LEU A 175 15.52 -0.81 0.75
N VAL A 176 14.82 -0.63 -0.36
CA VAL A 176 14.91 0.58 -1.18
C VAL A 176 13.57 1.31 -1.13
N ASP A 177 13.56 2.48 -0.48
CA ASP A 177 12.41 3.36 -0.30
C ASP A 177 12.46 4.48 -1.36
N ILE A 178 11.60 4.38 -2.38
CA ILE A 178 11.57 5.33 -3.49
C ILE A 178 10.42 6.32 -3.28
N GLY A 179 10.73 7.62 -3.32
CA GLY A 179 9.81 8.67 -2.89
C GLY A 179 9.78 8.82 -1.37
N SER A 180 10.93 8.63 -0.72
CA SER A 180 11.07 8.59 0.74
C SER A 180 10.72 9.92 1.44
N GLY A 181 10.67 11.03 0.69
CA GLY A 181 10.43 12.37 1.20
C GLY A 181 11.42 12.72 2.32
N GLN A 182 10.91 13.04 3.51
CA GLN A 182 11.75 13.39 4.67
C GLN A 182 12.28 12.16 5.45
N GLY A 183 12.12 10.93 4.96
CA GLY A 183 12.72 9.72 5.56
C GLY A 183 12.07 9.21 6.85
N ASN A 184 10.80 9.52 7.13
CA ASN A 184 10.14 9.07 8.37
C ASN A 184 9.97 7.54 8.41
N LEU A 185 9.60 6.92 7.29
CA LEU A 185 9.51 5.47 7.18
C LEU A 185 10.92 4.85 7.32
N ALA A 186 11.88 5.36 6.56
CA ALA A 186 13.25 4.89 6.57
C ALA A 186 13.89 4.86 7.97
N ARG A 187 13.69 5.90 8.79
CA ARG A 187 14.17 5.91 10.18
C ARG A 187 13.56 4.80 11.02
N THR A 188 12.26 4.57 10.89
CA THR A 188 11.58 3.49 11.63
C THR A 188 12.09 2.13 11.18
N LEU A 189 12.22 1.89 9.87
CA LEU A 189 12.77 0.66 9.32
C LEU A 189 14.21 0.42 9.79
N ALA A 190 15.09 1.42 9.72
CA ALA A 190 16.49 1.27 10.09
C ALA A 190 16.71 1.17 11.60
N TYR A 191 16.23 2.15 12.39
CA TYR A 191 16.52 2.19 13.82
C TYR A 191 15.56 1.38 14.69
N GLY A 192 14.34 1.14 14.19
CA GLY A 192 13.31 0.38 14.89
C GLY A 192 13.35 -1.11 14.57
N PHE A 193 13.57 -1.46 13.30
CA PHE A 193 13.50 -2.83 12.79
C PHE A 193 14.83 -3.35 12.20
N ASP A 194 15.92 -2.59 12.35
CA ASP A 194 17.29 -3.02 11.99
C ASP A 194 17.53 -3.29 10.49
N PHE A 195 16.71 -2.70 9.60
CA PHE A 195 16.93 -2.80 8.16
C PHE A 195 18.10 -1.95 7.66
N ASN A 196 18.73 -2.38 6.58
CA ASN A 196 19.59 -1.51 5.78
C ASN A 196 18.70 -0.79 4.75
N VAL A 197 18.61 0.54 4.82
CA VAL A 197 17.64 1.30 4.02
C VAL A 197 18.35 2.29 3.10
N CYS A 198 18.05 2.20 1.81
CA CYS A 198 18.42 3.18 0.80
C CYS A 198 17.17 3.97 0.40
N CYS A 199 17.22 5.28 0.59
CA CYS A 199 16.16 6.23 0.31
C CYS A 199 16.47 6.95 -1.00
N ILE A 200 15.54 6.97 -1.95
CA ILE A 200 15.68 7.74 -3.18
C ILE A 200 14.60 8.82 -3.23
N GLU A 201 15.03 10.07 -3.32
CA GLU A 201 14.15 11.24 -3.35
C GLU A 201 14.69 12.26 -4.35
N GLN A 202 13.80 12.83 -5.17
CA GLN A 202 14.18 13.81 -6.19
C GLN A 202 14.39 15.22 -5.60
N ASN A 203 13.68 15.55 -4.52
CA ASN A 203 13.78 16.86 -3.89
C ASN A 203 14.95 16.89 -2.89
N GLU A 204 16.02 17.58 -3.26
CA GLU A 204 17.23 17.71 -2.45
C GLU A 204 16.96 18.34 -1.07
N GLY A 205 16.06 19.32 -0.97
CA GLY A 205 15.69 19.93 0.31
C GLY A 205 15.03 18.93 1.29
N LEU A 206 14.24 17.99 0.77
CA LEU A 206 13.69 16.89 1.58
C LEU A 206 14.78 15.91 2.02
N VAL A 207 15.74 15.61 1.16
CA VAL A 207 16.91 14.77 1.47
C VAL A 207 17.76 15.38 2.58
N VAL A 208 18.08 16.67 2.49
CA VAL A 208 18.82 17.39 3.54
C VAL A 208 18.06 17.35 4.87
N THR A 209 16.76 17.64 4.83
CA THR A 209 15.89 17.55 6.02
C THR A 209 15.87 16.13 6.60
N ALA A 210 15.88 15.10 5.76
CA ALA A 210 15.88 13.71 6.19
C ALA A 210 17.18 13.37 6.94
N ARG A 211 18.34 13.73 6.38
CA ARG A 211 19.66 13.51 7.02
C ARG A 211 19.77 14.21 8.38
N GLN A 212 19.33 15.46 8.49
CA GLN A 212 19.31 16.18 9.77
C GLN A 212 18.47 15.47 10.84
N LYS A 213 17.29 14.95 10.44
CA LYS A 213 16.42 14.20 11.36
C LYS A 213 17.02 12.84 11.73
N ASP A 214 17.76 12.22 10.85
CA ASP A 214 18.47 10.96 11.12
C ASP A 214 19.57 11.16 12.16
N GLU A 215 20.34 12.24 12.06
CA GLU A 215 21.36 12.65 13.04
C GLU A 215 20.74 12.98 14.39
N GLU A 216 19.65 13.75 14.42
CA GLU A 216 18.94 14.08 15.66
C GLU A 216 18.46 12.80 16.38
N LEU A 217 17.78 11.92 15.65
CA LEU A 217 17.21 10.71 16.22
C LEU A 217 18.30 9.72 16.66
N SER A 218 19.30 9.49 15.83
CA SER A 218 20.42 8.59 16.16
C SER A 218 21.19 9.07 17.39
N SER A 219 21.47 10.38 17.51
CA SER A 219 22.12 10.96 18.69
C SER A 219 21.31 10.72 19.96
N ARG A 220 19.98 10.88 19.89
CA ARG A 220 19.08 10.61 21.02
C ARG A 220 19.06 9.13 21.39
N LEU A 221 19.06 8.24 20.39
CA LEU A 221 19.11 6.79 20.59
C LEU A 221 20.43 6.36 21.25
N LYS A 222 21.57 6.84 20.75
CA LYS A 222 22.90 6.57 21.33
C LYS A 222 22.95 7.03 22.79
N ARG A 223 22.44 8.24 23.08
CA ARG A 223 22.43 8.79 24.44
C ARG A 223 21.52 8.04 25.41
N GLN A 224 20.30 7.69 24.98
CA GLN A 224 19.31 7.08 25.88
C GLN A 224 19.49 5.56 26.04
N PHE A 225 19.96 4.87 25.01
CA PHE A 225 20.01 3.41 24.96
C PHE A 225 21.44 2.85 24.82
N LYS A 226 22.47 3.70 24.80
CA LYS A 226 23.91 3.32 24.70
C LYS A 226 24.21 2.38 23.52
N VAL A 227 23.48 2.51 22.42
CA VAL A 227 23.70 1.70 21.22
C VAL A 227 24.90 2.26 20.46
N ALA A 228 25.97 1.49 20.29
CA ALA A 228 27.15 1.95 19.58
C ALA A 228 27.00 1.82 18.05
N ASP A 229 26.39 0.72 17.59
CA ASP A 229 26.27 0.37 16.19
C ASP A 229 24.81 0.52 15.72
N LEU A 230 24.54 1.60 14.97
CA LEU A 230 23.23 1.88 14.41
C LEU A 230 23.35 1.91 12.89
N LYS A 231 22.53 1.11 12.21
CA LYS A 231 22.33 1.20 10.77
C LYS A 231 21.67 2.54 10.44
N HIS A 232 22.34 3.36 9.64
CA HIS A 232 21.84 4.66 9.21
C HIS A 232 21.18 4.55 7.84
N PRO A 233 19.99 5.17 7.63
CA PRO A 233 19.44 5.29 6.29
C PRO A 233 20.38 6.06 5.37
N VAL A 234 20.60 5.54 4.16
CA VAL A 234 21.37 6.23 3.13
C VAL A 234 20.40 6.99 2.24
N HIS A 235 20.66 8.27 1.95
CA HIS A 235 19.78 9.09 1.12
C HIS A 235 20.46 9.49 -0.18
N LEU A 236 19.86 9.13 -1.30
CA LEU A 236 20.26 9.51 -2.65
C LEU A 236 19.33 10.60 -3.17
N SER A 237 19.90 11.76 -3.51
CA SER A 237 19.15 12.81 -4.23
C SER A 237 19.20 12.49 -5.72
N LYS A 238 18.21 11.73 -6.19
CA LYS A 238 18.11 11.32 -7.59
C LYS A 238 16.67 11.33 -8.05
N LYS A 239 16.46 11.87 -9.25
CA LYS A 239 15.23 11.60 -9.99
C LYS A 239 15.40 10.25 -10.68
N VAL A 240 14.54 9.30 -10.33
CA VAL A 240 14.50 8.00 -11.01
C VAL A 240 13.43 8.12 -12.08
N ASN A 241 13.83 8.26 -13.35
CA ASN A 241 12.89 8.20 -14.46
C ASN A 241 12.57 6.73 -14.75
N LEU A 242 11.60 6.19 -14.03
CA LEU A 242 11.30 4.76 -14.04
C LEU A 242 10.77 4.23 -15.38
N GLU A 243 10.45 5.10 -16.35
CA GLU A 243 10.11 4.70 -17.72
C GLU A 243 11.34 4.31 -18.56
N ASP A 244 12.49 4.93 -18.28
CA ASP A 244 13.76 4.76 -19.01
C ASP A 244 14.86 4.13 -18.15
N VAL A 245 14.54 3.70 -16.93
CA VAL A 245 15.54 3.13 -16.02
C VAL A 245 15.97 1.76 -16.52
N ASP A 246 17.25 1.67 -16.89
CA ASP A 246 17.91 0.39 -17.11
C ASP A 246 17.96 -0.41 -15.79
N PRO A 247 17.31 -1.58 -15.71
CA PRO A 247 17.23 -2.36 -14.48
C PRO A 247 18.61 -2.79 -13.95
N GLY A 248 19.58 -3.01 -14.84
CA GLY A 248 20.95 -3.39 -14.49
C GLY A 248 21.71 -2.23 -13.85
N GLN A 249 21.63 -1.03 -14.43
CA GLN A 249 22.18 0.19 -13.85
C GLN A 249 21.53 0.53 -12.51
N PHE A 250 20.21 0.33 -12.39
CA PHE A 250 19.52 0.53 -11.13
C PHE A 250 20.03 -0.46 -10.06
N ALA A 251 20.06 -1.76 -10.36
CA ALA A 251 20.56 -2.76 -9.43
C ALA A 251 22.01 -2.49 -9.02
N GLN A 252 22.87 -2.08 -9.95
CA GLN A 252 24.25 -1.71 -9.67
C GLN A 252 24.34 -0.47 -8.78
N MET A 253 23.55 0.57 -9.03
CA MET A 253 23.50 1.76 -8.18
C MET A 253 23.13 1.41 -6.74
N ILE A 254 22.11 0.56 -6.55
CA ILE A 254 21.68 0.13 -5.21
C ILE A 254 22.78 -0.71 -4.56
N ARG A 255 23.41 -1.63 -5.29
CA ARG A 255 24.53 -2.45 -4.81
C ARG A 255 25.69 -1.58 -4.32
N ASP A 256 26.10 -0.59 -5.12
CA ASP A 256 27.18 0.34 -4.77
C ASP A 256 26.81 1.17 -3.53
N THR A 257 25.55 1.58 -3.41
CA THR A 257 25.06 2.37 -2.27
C THR A 257 25.14 1.60 -0.95
N PHE A 258 24.89 0.30 -0.98
CA PHE A 258 25.06 -0.57 0.19
C PHE A 258 26.49 -1.10 0.36
N ASN A 259 27.44 -0.68 -0.50
CA ASN A 259 28.83 -1.16 -0.51
C ASN A 259 28.94 -2.69 -0.60
N VAL A 260 28.06 -3.32 -1.37
CA VAL A 260 28.04 -4.78 -1.51
C VAL A 260 29.01 -5.21 -2.60
N GLU A 261 29.92 -6.14 -2.28
CA GLU A 261 30.96 -6.61 -3.21
C GLU A 261 30.36 -7.12 -4.53
N LYS A 262 31.02 -6.81 -5.66
CA LYS A 262 30.49 -7.06 -7.02
C LYS A 262 30.00 -8.50 -7.27
N ASN A 263 30.70 -9.50 -6.71
CA ASN A 263 30.41 -10.92 -6.94
C ASN A 263 29.55 -11.56 -5.84
N SER A 264 29.17 -10.81 -4.81
CA SER A 264 28.34 -11.34 -3.74
C SER A 264 26.86 -11.32 -4.13
N PRO A 265 26.06 -12.33 -3.69
CA PRO A 265 24.63 -12.31 -3.92
C PRO A 265 24.01 -11.09 -3.24
N PHE A 266 23.20 -10.32 -3.98
CA PHE A 266 22.56 -9.12 -3.48
C PHE A 266 21.07 -9.16 -3.78
N GLN A 267 20.27 -8.91 -2.74
CA GLN A 267 18.81 -8.97 -2.82
C GLN A 267 18.24 -7.83 -1.98
N TYR A 268 17.15 -7.25 -2.45
CA TYR A 268 16.48 -6.16 -1.75
C TYR A 268 14.96 -6.23 -1.90
N GLY A 269 14.26 -5.53 -1.01
CA GLY A 269 12.83 -5.26 -1.09
C GLY A 269 12.59 -3.85 -1.59
N LEU A 270 11.67 -3.68 -2.54
CA LEU A 270 11.19 -2.35 -2.92
C LEU A 270 10.06 -1.93 -1.99
N VAL A 271 10.14 -0.73 -1.44
CA VAL A 271 9.10 -0.21 -0.55
C VAL A 271 8.69 1.20 -0.97
N GLY A 272 7.43 1.55 -0.71
CA GLY A 272 6.92 2.89 -0.91
C GLY A 272 5.69 3.13 -0.06
N LEU A 273 5.77 4.09 0.86
CA LEU A 273 4.62 4.57 1.62
C LEU A 273 4.16 5.89 1.00
N HIS A 274 2.94 5.89 0.48
CA HIS A 274 2.37 6.96 -0.33
C HIS A 274 3.14 7.24 -1.63
N PRO A 275 3.45 6.24 -2.48
CA PRO A 275 3.81 6.52 -3.86
C PRO A 275 2.56 7.09 -4.56
N CYS A 276 2.65 8.35 -4.98
CA CYS A 276 1.55 9.05 -5.63
C CYS A 276 1.74 9.08 -7.15
N GLY A 277 0.64 9.03 -7.89
CA GLY A 277 0.65 9.04 -9.35
C GLY A 277 1.37 7.84 -9.96
N ASP A 278 2.12 8.09 -11.05
CA ASP A 278 2.85 7.06 -11.79
C ASP A 278 3.94 6.36 -11.00
N LEU A 279 4.32 6.88 -9.84
CA LEU A 279 5.36 6.25 -9.04
C LEU A 279 4.97 4.82 -8.64
N ALA A 280 3.71 4.57 -8.28
CA ALA A 280 3.29 3.23 -7.88
C ALA A 280 3.39 2.20 -9.02
N THR A 281 2.88 2.55 -10.21
CA THR A 281 2.92 1.69 -11.40
C THR A 281 4.35 1.44 -11.86
N SER A 282 5.16 2.51 -11.82
CA SER A 282 6.57 2.47 -12.14
C SER A 282 7.38 1.57 -11.20
N LEU A 283 7.10 1.60 -9.89
CA LEU A 283 7.75 0.71 -8.92
C LEU A 283 7.40 -0.76 -9.16
N ILE A 284 6.17 -1.05 -9.59
CA ILE A 284 5.77 -2.41 -9.97
C ILE A 284 6.53 -2.86 -11.22
N LYS A 285 6.65 -2.01 -12.25
CA LYS A 285 7.45 -2.32 -13.46
C LYS A 285 8.92 -2.58 -13.09
N LEU A 286 9.50 -1.73 -12.25
CA LEU A 286 10.87 -1.89 -11.76
C LEU A 286 11.04 -3.21 -10.98
N PHE A 287 10.09 -3.56 -10.11
CA PHE A 287 10.10 -4.84 -9.39
C PHE A 287 10.10 -6.04 -10.35
N LEU A 288 9.29 -5.98 -11.42
CA LEU A 288 9.26 -7.04 -12.42
C LEU A 288 10.58 -7.12 -13.19
N ALA A 289 11.20 -5.98 -13.49
CA ALA A 289 12.40 -5.88 -14.29
C ALA A 289 13.70 -6.19 -13.53
N CYS A 290 13.77 -5.98 -12.21
CA CYS A 290 14.96 -6.22 -11.39
C CYS A 290 14.91 -7.59 -10.67
N PRO A 291 15.72 -8.59 -11.07
CA PRO A 291 15.70 -9.91 -10.42
C PRO A 291 16.14 -9.96 -8.96
N GLU A 292 16.95 -8.99 -8.55
CA GLU A 292 17.44 -8.78 -7.19
C GLU A 292 16.30 -8.34 -6.25
N ALA A 293 15.25 -7.70 -6.78
CA ALA A 293 14.08 -7.30 -6.03
C ALA A 293 13.22 -8.54 -5.71
N LYS A 294 13.17 -8.97 -4.45
CA LYS A 294 12.47 -10.21 -4.04
C LYS A 294 11.04 -10.00 -3.59
N PHE A 295 10.75 -8.81 -3.09
CA PHE A 295 9.40 -8.39 -2.81
C PHE A 295 9.22 -6.89 -3.06
N ILE A 296 7.97 -6.50 -3.20
CA ILE A 296 7.56 -5.10 -3.22
C ILE A 296 6.39 -4.88 -2.24
N LYS A 297 6.45 -3.79 -1.48
CA LYS A 297 5.36 -3.32 -0.62
C LYS A 297 5.01 -1.87 -0.93
N LEU A 298 3.75 -1.64 -1.27
CA LEU A 298 3.23 -0.31 -1.58
C LEU A 298 1.96 -0.01 -0.80
N VAL A 299 1.86 1.22 -0.31
CA VAL A 299 0.64 1.81 0.24
C VAL A 299 0.37 3.09 -0.53
N CYS A 300 -0.38 2.99 -1.62
CA CYS A 300 -0.60 4.09 -2.56
C CYS A 300 -1.56 5.15 -1.98
N CYS A 301 -1.25 6.43 -2.23
CA CYS A 301 -1.96 7.60 -1.67
C CYS A 301 -2.98 8.22 -2.64
N CYS A 302 -2.53 8.48 -3.86
CA CYS A 302 -3.22 9.39 -4.78
C CYS A 302 -3.02 8.89 -6.20
N TYR A 303 -4.12 8.75 -6.95
CA TYR A 303 -4.12 8.53 -8.41
C TYR A 303 -4.13 9.85 -9.18
N MET A 304 -4.33 11.00 -8.52
CA MET A 304 -4.42 12.35 -9.12
C MET A 304 -3.20 12.79 -9.97
N LYS A 305 -2.14 11.99 -10.00
CA LYS A 305 -0.93 12.23 -10.81
C LYS A 305 -0.55 11.01 -11.64
N LEU A 306 -1.49 10.10 -11.88
CA LEU A 306 -1.29 9.01 -12.83
C LEU A 306 -1.43 9.58 -14.23
N SER A 307 -0.45 9.30 -15.08
CA SER A 307 -0.51 9.60 -16.50
C SER A 307 -1.25 8.46 -17.21
N THR A 308 -2.28 8.78 -17.98
CA THR A 308 -2.94 7.85 -18.90
C THR A 308 -2.40 8.02 -20.32
N GLU A 309 -2.55 7.00 -21.18
CA GLU A 309 -2.22 7.11 -22.61
C GLU A 309 -2.94 8.30 -23.30
N ARG A 310 -4.04 8.77 -22.69
CA ARG A 310 -4.93 9.82 -23.19
C ARG A 310 -4.76 11.17 -22.49
N ASP A 311 -3.87 11.30 -21.50
CA ASP A 311 -3.49 12.60 -20.89
C ASP A 311 -2.66 13.48 -21.83
N ARG A 312 -2.42 13.01 -23.07
CA ARG A 312 -1.98 13.82 -24.21
C ARG A 312 -3.16 14.51 -24.93
N CYS A 313 -4.39 14.36 -24.46
CA CYS A 313 -5.62 14.93 -25.00
C CYS A 313 -6.41 15.63 -23.87
N GLN A 314 -6.99 16.82 -24.13
CA GLN A 314 -7.32 17.83 -23.11
C GLN A 314 -8.53 17.55 -22.19
N ASP A 315 -9.35 16.51 -22.41
CA ASP A 315 -10.72 16.49 -21.89
C ASP A 315 -11.09 15.32 -20.95
N TYR A 316 -10.19 14.68 -20.18
CA TYR A 316 -10.59 13.59 -19.28
C TYR A 316 -9.77 13.45 -17.98
N GLY A 317 -10.42 12.94 -16.93
CA GLY A 317 -9.83 12.47 -15.67
C GLY A 317 -10.67 11.35 -15.06
N PHE A 318 -10.06 10.49 -14.23
CA PHE A 318 -10.79 9.60 -13.31
C PHE A 318 -10.75 10.21 -11.91
N PRO A 319 -11.88 10.55 -11.27
CA PRO A 319 -11.90 11.07 -9.90
C PRO A 319 -12.15 9.94 -8.90
N LEU A 320 -11.42 9.86 -7.79
CA LEU A 320 -11.82 9.20 -6.53
C LEU A 320 -11.06 9.68 -5.26
N SER A 321 -11.60 10.71 -4.59
CA SER A 321 -11.23 11.33 -3.30
C SER A 321 -10.24 12.51 -3.31
N SER A 322 -10.81 13.69 -3.07
CA SER A 322 -10.23 14.82 -2.32
C SER A 322 -10.31 14.58 -0.82
#